data_AF-A0AAY4CBS3-F1
#
_entry.id   AF-A0AAY4CBS3-F1
#
_cell.length_a   1.000
_cell.length_b   1.000
_cell.length_c   1.000
_cell.angle_alpha   90.00
_cell.angle_beta   90.00
_cell.angle_gamma   90.00
#
_symmetry.space_group_name_H-M   'P 1'
#
loop_
_entity.id
_entity.type
_entity.pdbx_description
1 polymer ?
#
loop_
_entity_poly.entity_id
_entity_poly.type
_entity_poly.pdbx_seq_one_letter_code
_entity_poly.pdbx_strand_id
1 'polypeptide(L)'
;QGRDRKLNACCRLDWRSRGICCRDAGVLLRENLKTLRHTILRVGEDAVFEKVWTKSSRSPIAYGYGRIYFENYRCCYTSLQARPRLLYELPKRARSEKIEDVLICTCPLVKAHLHEAPDESSLLALTADNWLYRLCQDTGGQLQRVCLSAQHKFRSVDATPSYACFYCMFPQGN
;
A
#
# COMPACT_ATOMS: atom_id res chain seq x y z
N GLN A 1 17.99 45.55 0.46
CA GLN A 1 16.79 45.06 1.15
C GLN A 1 16.01 44.16 0.18
N GLY A 2 16.25 42.85 0.24
CA GLY A 2 15.62 41.87 -0.66
C GLY A 2 14.22 41.51 -0.17
N ARG A 3 13.18 41.93 -0.92
CA ARG A 3 11.81 41.45 -0.70
C ARG A 3 11.74 40.01 -1.18
N ASP A 4 11.65 39.08 -0.24
CA ASP A 4 11.33 37.68 -0.48
C ASP A 4 9.91 37.61 -1.07
N ARG A 5 9.80 37.63 -2.41
CA ARG A 5 8.52 37.52 -3.11
C ARG A 5 7.99 36.10 -2.85
N LYS A 6 6.96 35.96 -2.01
CA LYS A 6 6.16 34.73 -1.91
C LYS A 6 5.72 34.31 -3.32
N LEU A 7 6.40 33.34 -3.92
CA LEU A 7 6.06 32.78 -5.24
C LEU A 7 4.80 31.92 -5.12
N ASN A 8 3.77 32.22 -5.90
CA ASN A 8 2.55 31.43 -5.91
C ASN A 8 2.75 30.07 -6.63
N ALA A 9 1.81 29.13 -6.46
CA ALA A 9 1.90 27.80 -7.08
C ALA A 9 2.09 27.82 -8.61
N CYS A 10 1.52 28.81 -9.32
CA CYS A 10 1.62 28.90 -10.77
C CYS A 10 3.05 29.24 -11.21
N CYS A 11 3.71 30.19 -10.53
CA CYS A 11 5.12 30.51 -10.79
C CYS A 11 6.03 29.31 -10.55
N ARG A 12 5.72 28.49 -9.54
CA ARG A 12 6.53 27.32 -9.17
C ARG A 12 6.31 26.14 -10.14
N LEU A 13 5.13 26.03 -10.74
CA LEU A 13 4.85 25.09 -11.83
C LEU A 13 5.54 25.51 -13.14
N ASP A 14 5.55 26.79 -13.47
CA ASP A 14 6.28 27.35 -14.63
C ASP A 14 7.80 27.16 -14.49
N TRP A 15 8.36 27.33 -13.30
CA TRP A 15 9.78 27.05 -13.07
C TRP A 15 10.12 25.56 -13.22
N ARG A 16 9.19 24.69 -12.81
CA ARG A 16 9.34 23.25 -12.97
C ARG A 16 9.29 22.84 -14.45
N SER A 17 8.35 23.39 -15.24
CA SER A 17 8.27 23.09 -16.68
C SER A 17 9.51 23.57 -17.43
N ARG A 18 10.15 24.64 -16.97
CA ARG A 18 11.42 25.16 -17.51
C ARG A 18 12.68 24.46 -16.99
N GLY A 19 12.55 23.46 -16.11
CA GLY A 19 13.70 22.72 -15.56
C GLY A 19 14.61 23.55 -14.63
N ILE A 20 14.14 24.66 -14.07
CA ILE A 20 14.98 25.57 -13.26
C ILE A 20 15.46 24.87 -11.96
N CYS A 21 14.70 23.89 -11.47
CA CYS A 21 14.98 23.17 -10.22
C CYS A 21 15.51 21.73 -10.46
N CYS A 22 15.90 21.35 -11.68
CA CYS A 22 16.25 19.97 -12.01
C CYS A 22 17.70 19.57 -11.71
N ARG A 23 18.53 20.49 -11.22
CA ARG A 23 19.97 20.25 -10.99
C ARG A 23 20.27 19.28 -9.85
N ASP A 24 19.31 19.08 -8.95
CA ASP A 24 19.44 18.21 -7.78
C ASP A 24 18.10 17.55 -7.45
N ALA A 25 18.11 16.23 -7.26
CA ALA A 25 16.90 15.45 -7.00
C ALA A 25 16.22 15.82 -5.67
N GLY A 26 17.00 16.20 -4.65
CA GLY A 26 16.50 16.67 -3.37
C GLY A 26 15.87 18.06 -3.46
N VAL A 27 16.44 18.96 -4.27
CA VAL A 27 15.85 20.27 -4.57
C VAL A 27 14.53 20.10 -5.33
N LEU A 28 14.51 19.23 -6.33
CA LEU A 28 13.29 18.93 -7.10
C LEU A 28 12.17 18.37 -6.20
N LEU A 29 12.50 17.43 -5.31
CA LEU A 29 11.54 16.88 -4.34
C LEU A 29 10.99 17.97 -3.42
N ARG A 30 11.86 18.83 -2.89
CA ARG A 30 11.47 19.93 -1.99
C ARG A 30 10.55 20.91 -2.70
N GLU A 31 10.85 21.26 -3.95
CA GLU A 31 10.00 22.16 -4.73
C GLU A 31 8.66 21.51 -5.09
N ASN A 32 8.63 20.23 -5.43
CA ASN A 32 7.38 19.49 -5.66
C ASN A 32 6.49 19.46 -4.42
N LEU A 33 7.06 19.18 -3.24
CA LEU A 33 6.32 19.17 -1.97
C LEU A 33 5.76 20.54 -1.61
N LYS A 34 6.55 21.60 -1.77
CA LYS A 34 6.06 22.97 -1.59
C LYS A 34 4.93 23.30 -2.59
N THR A 35 4.97 22.79 -3.82
CA THR A 35 3.93 23.06 -4.82
C THR A 35 2.65 22.33 -4.46
N LEU A 36 2.77 21.06 -4.09
CA LEU A 36 1.67 20.24 -3.58
C LEU A 36 1.04 20.85 -2.33
N ARG A 37 1.85 21.35 -1.40
CA ARG A 37 1.36 22.15 -0.26
C ARG A 37 0.61 23.37 -0.75
N HIS A 38 1.18 24.19 -1.63
CA HIS A 38 0.49 25.39 -2.09
C HIS A 38 -0.81 25.09 -2.86
N THR A 39 -0.93 23.97 -3.59
CA THR A 39 -2.18 23.59 -4.27
C THR A 39 -3.21 22.98 -3.33
N ILE A 40 -2.82 22.08 -2.44
CA ILE A 40 -3.73 21.45 -1.47
C ILE A 40 -4.19 22.47 -0.42
N LEU A 41 -3.27 23.31 0.06
CA LEU A 41 -3.52 24.34 1.09
C LEU A 41 -4.09 25.65 0.51
N ARG A 42 -4.58 25.68 -0.75
CA ARG A 42 -5.33 26.85 -1.27
C ARG A 42 -6.65 27.09 -0.54
N VAL A 43 -7.11 26.13 0.26
CA VAL A 43 -8.15 26.35 1.27
C VAL A 43 -7.52 27.20 2.38
N GLY A 44 -7.48 28.53 2.21
CA GLY A 44 -7.20 29.56 3.23
C GLY A 44 -5.83 29.55 3.94
N GLU A 45 -5.21 30.73 4.07
CA GLU A 45 -4.19 30.97 5.12
C GLU A 45 -4.78 30.75 6.54
N ASP A 46 -6.10 30.64 6.65
CA ASP A 46 -6.89 30.31 7.85
C ASP A 46 -7.30 28.83 7.97
N ALA A 47 -6.80 27.92 7.13
CA ALA A 47 -7.12 26.50 7.28
C ALA A 47 -6.55 25.94 8.59
N VAL A 48 -7.47 25.64 9.51
CA VAL A 48 -7.15 24.92 10.74
C VAL A 48 -7.06 23.44 10.38
N PHE A 49 -5.84 22.91 10.37
CA PHE A 49 -5.61 21.47 10.27
C PHE A 49 -5.98 20.80 11.59
N GLU A 50 -7.18 20.22 11.63
CA GLU A 50 -7.57 19.38 12.74
C GLU A 50 -6.91 18.01 12.61
N LYS A 51 -6.37 17.49 13.72
CA LYS A 51 -5.89 16.12 13.79
C LYS A 51 -7.09 15.16 13.79
N VAL A 52 -7.51 14.74 12.60
CA VAL A 52 -8.68 13.86 12.42
C VAL A 52 -8.40 12.42 12.86
N TRP A 53 -7.19 11.92 12.63
CA TRP A 53 -6.80 10.55 12.99
C TRP A 53 -5.28 10.40 13.00
N THR A 54 -4.77 9.49 13.84
CA THR A 54 -3.36 9.07 13.79
C THR A 54 -3.23 7.61 14.23
N LYS A 55 -2.35 6.86 13.57
CA LYS A 55 -1.93 5.52 13.98
C LYS A 55 -0.50 5.30 13.56
N SER A 56 0.30 4.74 14.44
CA SER A 56 1.68 4.34 14.19
C SER A 56 1.78 2.83 14.02
N SER A 57 2.76 2.36 13.24
CA SER A 57 3.10 0.94 13.10
C SER A 57 4.60 0.75 13.20
N ARG A 58 4.99 -0.43 13.71
CA ARG A 58 6.41 -0.83 13.77
C ARG A 58 6.93 -1.38 12.45
N SER A 59 6.03 -1.85 11.59
CA SER A 59 6.33 -2.29 10.22
C SER A 59 6.00 -1.18 9.21
N PRO A 60 6.52 -1.28 7.98
CA PRO A 60 6.07 -0.43 6.87
C PRO A 60 4.54 -0.42 6.76
N ILE A 61 4.01 0.76 6.44
CA ILE A 61 2.58 0.98 6.20
C ILE A 61 2.37 0.88 4.68
N ALA A 62 1.54 -0.06 4.24
CA ALA A 62 1.19 -0.19 2.83
C ALA A 62 -0.13 0.52 2.55
N TYR A 63 -0.26 1.12 1.37
CA TYR A 63 -1.48 1.78 0.91
C TYR A 63 -1.82 1.33 -0.50
N GLY A 64 -3.07 0.94 -0.71
CA GLY A 64 -3.57 0.53 -2.02
C GLY A 64 -5.08 0.49 -2.06
N TYR A 65 -5.67 0.99 -3.14
CA TYR A 65 -7.12 0.94 -3.41
C TYR A 65 -7.98 1.46 -2.25
N GLY A 66 -7.59 2.60 -1.67
CA GLY A 66 -8.32 3.21 -0.55
C GLY A 66 -8.24 2.42 0.76
N ARG A 67 -7.26 1.53 0.89
CA ARG A 67 -7.00 0.74 2.09
C ARG A 67 -5.58 1.00 2.62
N ILE A 68 -5.47 1.08 3.94
CA ILE A 68 -4.23 1.31 4.67
C ILE A 68 -3.95 0.08 5.51
N TYR A 69 -2.82 -0.56 5.26
CA TYR A 69 -2.40 -1.80 5.91
C TYR A 69 -1.27 -1.54 6.90
N PHE A 70 -1.42 -2.09 8.10
CA PHE A 70 -0.48 -1.99 9.20
C PHE A 70 -0.04 -3.39 9.64
N GLU A 71 1.09 -3.46 10.36
CA GLU A 71 1.58 -4.69 11.00
C GLU A 71 1.68 -5.86 10.01
N ASN A 72 2.30 -5.62 8.85
CA ASN A 72 2.41 -6.55 7.71
C ASN A 72 1.05 -7.12 7.27
N TYR A 73 0.11 -6.25 6.88
CA TYR A 73 -1.23 -6.62 6.41
C TYR A 73 -2.15 -7.30 7.44
N ARG A 74 -1.71 -7.42 8.70
CA ARG A 74 -2.52 -7.96 9.80
C ARG A 74 -3.69 -7.05 10.17
N CYS A 75 -3.52 -5.74 10.00
CA CYS A 75 -4.54 -4.75 10.36
C CYS A 75 -4.82 -3.85 9.15
N CYS A 76 -6.10 -3.67 8.81
CA CYS A 76 -6.51 -2.91 7.63
C CYS A 76 -7.55 -1.85 7.99
N TYR A 77 -7.36 -0.65 7.46
CA TYR A 77 -8.33 0.45 7.52
C TYR A 77 -8.77 0.83 6.11
N THR A 78 -10.03 1.22 5.95
CA THR A 78 -10.47 1.95 4.76
C THR A 78 -10.25 3.45 4.96
N SER A 79 -9.73 4.12 3.93
CA SER A 79 -9.54 5.58 3.87
C SER A 79 -10.56 6.27 2.95
N LEU A 80 -11.60 5.56 2.52
CA LEU A 80 -12.64 6.12 1.63
C LEU A 80 -13.60 7.07 2.35
N GLN A 81 -13.56 7.07 3.69
CA GLN A 81 -14.39 7.90 4.55
C GLN A 81 -13.55 9.03 5.15
N ALA A 82 -14.21 10.07 5.67
CA ALA A 82 -13.55 11.22 6.30
C ALA A 82 -12.63 10.83 7.46
N ARG A 83 -12.95 9.73 8.17
CA ARG A 83 -12.09 9.11 9.18
C ARG A 83 -11.77 7.67 8.75
N PRO A 84 -10.51 7.22 8.85
CA PRO A 84 -10.18 5.84 8.56
C PRO A 84 -10.97 4.87 9.46
N ARG A 85 -11.68 3.92 8.87
CA ARG A 85 -12.45 2.91 9.60
C ARG A 85 -11.73 1.57 9.58
N LEU A 86 -11.60 0.93 10.74
CA LEU A 86 -11.05 -0.42 10.83
C LEU A 86 -11.93 -1.38 10.02
N LEU A 87 -11.33 -2.15 9.12
CA LEU A 87 -11.99 -3.22 8.37
C LEU A 87 -11.78 -4.55 9.09
N TYR A 88 -10.52 -4.88 9.37
CA TYR A 88 -10.17 -6.08 10.10
C TYR A 88 -8.88 -5.93 10.90
N GLU A 89 -8.74 -6.75 11.93
CA GLU A 89 -7.50 -6.97 12.65
C GLU A 89 -7.35 -8.47 12.93
N LEU A 90 -6.40 -9.11 12.26
CA LEU A 90 -6.13 -10.53 12.44
C LEU A 90 -5.44 -10.76 13.79
N PRO A 91 -5.68 -11.92 14.43
CA PRO A 91 -5.02 -12.26 15.68
C PRO A 91 -3.50 -12.27 15.52
N LYS A 92 -2.80 -11.98 16.62
CA LYS A 92 -1.33 -12.10 16.66
C LYS A 92 -0.96 -13.57 16.46
N ARG A 93 -0.15 -13.84 15.44
CA ARG A 93 0.38 -15.18 15.16
C ARG A 93 1.83 -15.30 15.60
N ALA A 94 2.32 -16.53 15.66
CA ALA A 94 3.73 -16.80 15.90
C ALA A 94 4.61 -16.14 14.84
N ARG A 95 5.88 -15.87 15.17
CA ARG A 95 6.84 -15.28 14.22
C ARG A 95 7.05 -16.15 12.97
N SER A 96 6.87 -17.46 13.10
CA SER A 96 6.91 -18.43 12.00
C SER A 96 5.74 -18.29 11.02
N GLU A 97 4.63 -17.72 11.44
CA GLU A 97 3.41 -17.54 10.64
C GLU A 97 3.20 -16.07 10.21
N LYS A 98 4.22 -15.23 10.40
CA LYS A 98 4.12 -13.82 9.99
C LYS A 98 3.92 -13.74 8.47
N ILE A 99 3.10 -12.78 8.04
CA ILE A 99 2.97 -12.44 6.64
C ILE A 99 4.30 -11.80 6.19
N GLU A 100 4.92 -12.40 5.17
CA GLU A 100 6.15 -11.93 4.54
C GLU A 100 5.83 -11.01 3.37
N ASP A 101 4.84 -11.39 2.55
CA ASP A 101 4.43 -10.62 1.37
C ASP A 101 2.95 -10.84 1.06
N VAL A 102 2.35 -9.88 0.34
CA VAL A 102 0.94 -9.91 -0.04
C VAL A 102 0.73 -9.38 -1.44
N LEU A 103 -0.02 -10.14 -2.22
CA LEU A 103 -0.60 -9.68 -3.47
C LEU A 103 -2.06 -9.27 -3.26
N ILE A 104 -2.42 -8.06 -3.68
CA ILE A 104 -3.78 -7.52 -3.60
C ILE A 104 -4.53 -7.87 -4.90
N CYS A 105 -5.59 -8.68 -4.81
CA CYS A 105 -6.41 -9.05 -5.96
C CYS A 105 -7.68 -8.19 -5.99
N THR A 106 -7.73 -7.24 -6.92
CA THR A 106 -8.86 -6.32 -7.10
C THR A 106 -9.92 -6.82 -8.05
N CYS A 107 -9.57 -7.74 -8.95
CA CYS A 107 -10.54 -8.53 -9.68
C CYS A 107 -10.77 -9.86 -8.94
N PRO A 108 -11.99 -10.39 -9.01
CA PRO A 108 -12.21 -11.77 -8.66
C PRO A 108 -11.32 -12.67 -9.52
N LEU A 109 -10.72 -13.68 -8.89
CA LEU A 109 -9.90 -14.65 -9.59
C LEU A 109 -10.83 -15.55 -10.42
N VAL A 110 -11.05 -15.17 -11.69
CA VAL A 110 -11.93 -15.92 -12.59
C VAL A 110 -11.35 -17.31 -12.84
N LYS A 111 -12.09 -18.33 -12.36
CA LYS A 111 -12.08 -19.74 -12.77
C LYS A 111 -10.71 -20.44 -12.79
N ALA A 112 -10.12 -20.65 -11.62
CA ALA A 112 -9.57 -21.98 -11.33
C ALA A 112 -10.69 -22.81 -10.70
N HIS A 113 -10.85 -24.08 -11.05
CA HIS A 113 -11.91 -25.00 -10.58
C HIS A 113 -11.86 -25.32 -9.06
N LEU A 114 -11.81 -24.30 -8.21
CA LEU A 114 -11.85 -24.40 -6.76
C LEU A 114 -13.13 -23.70 -6.27
N HIS A 115 -14.21 -24.49 -6.27
CA HIS A 115 -15.51 -24.32 -5.59
C HIS A 115 -15.88 -22.95 -4.97
N GLU A 116 -17.03 -22.42 -5.40
CA GLU A 116 -18.10 -21.74 -4.64
C GLU A 116 -17.79 -20.62 -3.63
N ALA A 117 -16.63 -19.96 -3.68
CA ALA A 117 -16.51 -18.68 -2.98
C ALA A 117 -17.13 -17.57 -3.87
N PRO A 118 -18.05 -16.74 -3.35
CA PRO A 118 -18.52 -15.57 -4.09
C PRO A 118 -17.34 -14.70 -4.52
N ASP A 119 -17.59 -13.92 -5.56
CA ASP A 119 -16.68 -13.09 -6.36
C ASP A 119 -16.05 -11.94 -5.54
N GLU A 120 -15.34 -12.29 -4.46
CA GLU A 120 -14.83 -11.35 -3.46
C GLU A 120 -13.38 -10.98 -3.73
N SER A 121 -13.10 -9.68 -3.66
CA SER A 121 -11.74 -9.14 -3.67
C SER A 121 -10.93 -9.77 -2.54
N SER A 122 -9.77 -10.32 -2.87
CA SER A 122 -8.98 -11.13 -1.94
C SER A 122 -7.53 -10.67 -1.83
N LEU A 123 -6.92 -11.00 -0.70
CA LEU A 123 -5.50 -10.84 -0.47
C LEU A 123 -4.86 -12.23 -0.52
N LEU A 124 -3.83 -12.41 -1.35
CA LEU A 124 -2.98 -13.59 -1.32
C LEU A 124 -1.79 -13.29 -0.42
N ALA A 125 -1.82 -13.79 0.81
CA ALA A 125 -0.80 -13.55 1.82
C ALA A 125 0.13 -14.74 1.95
N LEU A 126 1.42 -14.51 1.66
CA LEU A 126 2.49 -15.48 1.85
C LEU A 126 3.03 -15.36 3.27
N THR A 127 3.03 -16.46 4.02
CA THR A 127 3.55 -16.48 5.39
C THR A 127 4.93 -17.09 5.49
N ALA A 128 5.57 -16.88 6.65
CA ALA A 128 6.94 -17.29 6.87
C ALA A 128 7.17 -18.82 6.96
N ASP A 129 6.11 -19.59 7.06
CA ASP A 129 6.08 -21.05 7.05
C ASP A 129 5.64 -21.60 5.68
N ASN A 130 5.74 -20.78 4.62
CA ASN A 130 5.45 -21.14 3.22
C ASN A 130 4.00 -21.52 2.94
N TRP A 131 3.06 -21.06 3.76
CA TRP A 131 1.65 -21.13 3.44
C TRP A 131 1.25 -19.90 2.63
N LEU A 132 0.43 -20.13 1.62
CA LEU A 132 -0.25 -19.09 0.88
C LEU A 132 -1.71 -19.09 1.31
N TYR A 133 -2.12 -17.99 1.96
CA TYR A 133 -3.49 -17.78 2.40
C TYR A 133 -4.22 -16.90 1.40
N ARG A 134 -5.44 -17.29 1.02
CA ARG A 134 -6.40 -16.38 0.39
C ARG A 134 -7.30 -15.83 1.48
N LEU A 135 -7.19 -14.53 1.75
CA LEU A 135 -7.97 -13.82 2.74
C LEU A 135 -9.00 -12.91 2.06
N CYS A 136 -10.19 -12.77 2.65
CA CYS A 136 -11.15 -11.76 2.23
C CYS A 136 -10.58 -10.36 2.53
N GLN A 137 -10.59 -9.46 1.56
CA GLN A 137 -9.98 -8.13 1.73
C GLN A 137 -10.72 -7.22 2.71
N ASP A 138 -12.01 -7.48 2.94
CA ASP A 138 -12.85 -6.64 3.82
C ASP A 138 -12.89 -7.18 5.25
N THR A 139 -12.95 -8.50 5.43
CA THR A 139 -13.06 -9.12 6.76
C THR A 139 -11.73 -9.65 7.28
N GLY A 140 -10.73 -9.83 6.42
CA GLY A 140 -9.51 -10.58 6.75
C GLY A 140 -9.76 -12.08 6.96
N GLY A 141 -11.00 -12.54 6.78
CA GLY A 141 -11.37 -13.94 6.98
C GLY A 141 -10.61 -14.86 6.02
N GLN A 142 -10.16 -16.00 6.52
CA GLN A 142 -9.50 -16.99 5.70
C GLN A 142 -10.53 -17.67 4.79
N LEU A 143 -10.35 -17.53 3.48
CA LEU A 143 -11.16 -18.20 2.46
C LEU A 143 -10.54 -19.56 2.11
N GLN A 144 -9.24 -19.57 1.79
CA GLN A 144 -8.50 -20.77 1.39
C GLN A 144 -7.04 -20.71 1.88
N ARG A 145 -6.36 -21.85 1.92
CA ARG A 145 -4.91 -21.92 2.19
C ARG A 145 -4.29 -23.10 1.45
N VAL A 146 -3.05 -22.92 0.98
CA VAL A 146 -2.24 -23.97 0.33
C VAL A 146 -0.82 -23.91 0.88
N CYS A 147 -0.23 -25.07 1.18
CA CYS A 147 1.19 -25.15 1.51
C CYS A 147 1.99 -25.25 0.22
N LEU A 148 2.94 -24.33 0.01
CA LEU A 148 3.72 -24.28 -1.23
C LEU A 148 4.89 -25.26 -1.22
N SER A 149 5.63 -25.33 -0.12
CA SER A 149 6.75 -26.26 0.05
C SER A 149 7.20 -26.33 1.51
N ALA A 150 7.56 -27.53 1.96
CA ALA A 150 8.26 -27.73 3.23
C ALA A 150 9.77 -27.50 3.13
N GLN A 151 10.34 -27.48 1.92
CA GLN A 151 11.79 -27.51 1.69
C GLN A 151 12.36 -26.18 1.25
N HIS A 152 11.59 -25.38 0.51
CA HIS A 152 12.08 -24.14 -0.07
C HIS A 152 11.40 -22.93 0.55
N LYS A 153 12.17 -21.87 0.81
CA LYS A 153 11.68 -20.67 1.48
C LYS A 153 11.27 -19.59 0.49
N PHE A 154 9.97 -19.35 0.36
CA PHE A 154 9.44 -18.27 -0.47
C PHE A 154 9.50 -16.93 0.28
N ARG A 155 9.78 -15.85 -0.45
CA ARG A 155 9.89 -14.49 0.13
C ARG A 155 8.99 -13.45 -0.52
N SER A 156 8.61 -13.65 -1.79
CA SER A 156 7.68 -12.75 -2.46
C SER A 156 6.65 -13.51 -3.29
N VAL A 157 5.52 -12.87 -3.51
CA VAL A 157 4.43 -13.35 -4.36
C VAL A 157 4.04 -12.27 -5.35
N ASP A 158 4.15 -12.59 -6.64
CA ASP A 158 3.92 -11.64 -7.73
C ASP A 158 2.95 -12.21 -8.77
N ALA A 159 2.25 -11.30 -9.45
CA ALA A 159 1.34 -11.60 -10.55
C ALA A 159 1.96 -11.22 -11.89
N THR A 160 1.85 -12.09 -12.89
CA THR A 160 2.17 -11.71 -14.27
C THR A 160 0.98 -11.04 -14.97
N PRO A 161 1.21 -10.08 -15.89
CA PRO A 161 0.15 -9.39 -16.63
C PRO A 161 -0.69 -10.31 -17.53
N SER A 162 -0.24 -11.52 -17.85
CA SER A 162 -1.10 -12.53 -18.46
C SER A 162 -1.97 -13.13 -17.36
N TYR A 163 -3.20 -12.66 -17.27
CA TYR A 163 -4.25 -12.77 -16.24
C TYR A 163 -4.59 -14.17 -15.64
N ALA A 164 -3.69 -15.14 -15.60
CA ALA A 164 -3.98 -16.51 -15.19
C ALA A 164 -2.95 -17.16 -14.24
N CYS A 165 -1.78 -16.56 -14.01
CA CYS A 165 -0.72 -17.20 -13.21
C CYS A 165 -0.11 -16.25 -12.16
N PHE A 166 0.07 -16.78 -10.96
CA PHE A 166 0.91 -16.19 -9.91
C PHE A 166 2.16 -17.04 -9.76
N TYR A 167 3.29 -16.40 -9.51
CA TYR A 167 4.54 -17.09 -9.22
C TYR A 167 5.05 -16.62 -7.87
N CYS A 168 5.49 -17.58 -7.06
CA CYS A 168 6.17 -17.28 -5.81
C CYS A 168 7.67 -17.36 -6.09
N MET A 169 8.41 -16.29 -5.80
CA MET A 169 9.84 -16.25 -6.08
C MET A 169 10.65 -16.79 -4.90
N PHE A 170 11.72 -17.49 -5.25
CA PHE A 170 12.74 -17.94 -4.32
C PHE A 170 14.05 -17.20 -4.64
N PRO A 171 14.81 -16.78 -3.62
CA PRO A 171 16.18 -16.35 -3.87
C PRO A 171 17.00 -17.56 -4.33
N GLN A 172 17.58 -17.49 -5.54
CA GLN A 172 18.68 -18.40 -5.89
C GLN A 172 19.91 -17.97 -5.10
N GLY A 173 20.50 -18.92 -4.37
CA GLY A 173 21.65 -18.65 -3.51
C GLY A 173 22.90 -18.28 -4.31
N ASN A 174 23.68 -17.37 -3.74
CA ASN A 174 25.14 -17.48 -3.74
C ASN A 174 25.55 -18.19 -2.44
#